data_AF-A0A0K1EKA6-F1
#
_entry.id   AF-A0A0K1EKA6-F1
#
_cell.length_a   1.000
_cell.length_b   1.000
_cell.length_c   1.000
_cell.angle_alpha   90.00
_cell.angle_beta   90.00
_cell.angle_gamma   90.00
#
_symmetry.space_group_name_H-M   'P 1'
#
loop_
_entity.id
_entity.type
_entity.pdbx_description
1 polymer ?
#
loop_
_entity_poly.entity_id
_entity_poly.type
_entity_poly.pdbx_seq_one_letter_code
_entity_poly.pdbx_strand_id
1 'polypeptide(L)'
;MGVFSLGLVAAGGCHGISNVGGAILDDVDPPVPEGPLSKADKIDILMMIDNSASMADKQQVLALALEELMESLTNPLCIDATGILPPSRPPSSLAACPTGTSRWFAPVTDIHLGIVSSSIGGYGGDGCSPALSPSNNDRGHLLARWSPEQGEGIPTYQGKGFLSWDPALRYAPPGESSAVAVATTFKQMVLGVGQEGCGFEAPLEGWYRFLADPEPYQTLSVVNRVATPEGIDTDLLQQRADFLRPDSMLAILMLTDENDCSIREGGQYYMAATYSNNYRLPRARAVCATNPADPCCTSCAVTMPECPVDPTCYPGGDPTREPLPLPVDDDRPNVRCFDQKRRFGIDFLYPTDRYVQALTSSAITNRQGDLVPNPIFSDLNPNDANATVRDPGLVILGGIVGVPWQELARDPADLTQGFKSPQELTASGTWSAIVGDPQNHVAPSSPYMKESIVPRAGITQGNPINGNEWATNNDDLQFACIFTLPEPVLCPPGAQGCDCNKSENIPLCERDPITNELTQTKAKAYPGLRQLSVIQQMGEQGVAGSICPAQLDNPTADDFGYRPAIRAFVERMATRL
;
A
#
# COMPACT_ATOMS: atom_id res chain seq x y z
N MET A 1 -48.34 34.38 -47.60
CA MET A 1 -49.24 33.38 -48.22
C MET A 1 -48.39 32.14 -48.44
N GLY A 2 -48.44 31.16 -47.53
CA GLY A 2 -49.14 29.88 -47.75
C GLY A 2 -48.37 29.05 -48.79
N VAL A 3 -47.79 27.89 -48.49
CA VAL A 3 -48.52 26.65 -48.17
C VAL A 3 -47.60 25.66 -47.43
N PHE A 4 -48.18 25.00 -46.42
CA PHE A 4 -47.69 23.85 -45.67
C PHE A 4 -47.70 22.56 -46.52
N SER A 5 -46.74 21.65 -46.29
CA SER A 5 -47.02 20.21 -46.16
C SER A 5 -45.86 19.43 -45.54
N LEU A 6 -46.23 18.55 -44.61
CA LEU A 6 -45.44 17.76 -43.65
C LEU A 6 -44.74 16.54 -44.27
N GLY A 7 -43.66 16.07 -43.62
CA GLY A 7 -43.11 14.72 -43.82
C GLY A 7 -41.93 14.32 -42.92
N LEU A 8 -42.23 13.93 -41.68
CA LEU A 8 -41.60 12.86 -40.85
C LEU A 8 -40.10 12.92 -40.40
N VAL A 9 -39.96 13.12 -39.09
CA VAL A 9 -39.16 12.41 -38.04
C VAL A 9 -37.61 12.42 -38.09
N ALA A 10 -37.06 12.89 -36.98
CA ALA A 10 -35.66 13.06 -36.63
C ALA A 10 -34.97 11.76 -36.17
N ALA A 11 -33.70 11.62 -36.54
CA ALA A 11 -32.68 10.89 -35.78
C ALA A 11 -31.39 11.72 -35.84
N GLY A 12 -30.87 12.09 -34.66
CA GLY A 12 -29.64 12.86 -34.52
C GLY A 12 -28.41 12.02 -34.84
N GLY A 13 -27.56 12.54 -35.72
CA GLY A 13 -26.21 12.03 -35.94
C GLY A 13 -25.20 12.90 -35.21
N CYS A 14 -24.52 12.32 -34.21
CA CYS A 14 -23.29 12.87 -33.67
C CYS A 14 -22.24 12.95 -34.78
N HIS A 15 -21.77 14.17 -35.06
CA HIS A 15 -20.53 14.39 -35.76
C HIS A 15 -19.38 13.98 -34.85
N GLY A 16 -18.52 13.11 -35.34
CA GLY A 16 -17.21 12.83 -34.76
C GLY A 16 -16.33 14.07 -34.85
N ILE A 17 -15.62 14.34 -33.76
CA ILE A 17 -14.49 15.26 -33.76
C ILE A 17 -13.27 14.43 -33.34
N SER A 18 -12.40 14.18 -34.31
CA SER A 18 -10.99 13.89 -34.08
C SER A 18 -10.40 15.00 -33.22
N ASN A 19 -9.70 14.64 -32.15
CA ASN A 19 -8.75 15.55 -31.53
C ASN A 19 -7.43 14.81 -31.30
N VAL A 20 -6.59 14.84 -32.34
CA VAL A 20 -5.15 14.79 -32.21
C VAL A 20 -4.71 16.25 -32.28
N GLY A 21 -4.36 16.81 -31.14
CA GLY A 21 -3.93 18.20 -31.02
C GLY A 21 -3.20 18.36 -29.71
N GLY A 22 -1.87 18.25 -29.77
CA GLY A 22 -1.01 18.66 -28.69
C GLY A 22 -1.25 20.13 -28.40
N ALA A 23 -1.86 20.40 -27.25
CA ALA A 23 -1.64 21.66 -26.57
C ALA A 23 -0.32 21.50 -25.83
N ILE A 24 0.69 22.26 -26.26
CA ILE A 24 1.75 22.71 -25.37
C ILE A 24 0.99 23.46 -24.27
N LEU A 25 0.76 22.81 -23.14
CA LEU A 25 0.52 23.52 -21.90
C LEU A 25 1.89 24.10 -21.57
N ASP A 26 1.99 25.43 -21.67
CA ASP A 26 3.07 26.17 -21.05
C ASP A 26 3.26 25.63 -19.64
N ASP A 27 4.51 25.30 -19.29
CA ASP A 27 4.99 25.09 -17.92
C ASP A 27 4.50 26.27 -17.06
N VAL A 28 3.33 26.10 -16.46
CA VAL A 28 2.97 26.83 -15.26
C VAL A 28 3.15 25.81 -14.16
N ASP A 29 4.41 25.69 -13.71
CA ASP A 29 4.69 25.21 -12.36
C ASP A 29 3.61 25.82 -11.45
N PRO A 30 2.85 25.00 -10.70
CA PRO A 30 1.98 25.56 -9.68
C PRO A 30 2.86 26.46 -8.81
N PRO A 31 2.45 27.73 -8.55
CA PRO A 31 3.30 28.64 -7.81
C PRO A 31 3.61 27.99 -6.47
N VAL A 32 4.88 27.65 -6.25
CA VAL A 32 5.39 27.26 -4.93
C VAL A 32 4.95 28.38 -4.00
N PRO A 33 4.09 28.11 -2.99
CA PRO A 33 3.65 29.18 -2.12
C PRO A 33 4.87 29.77 -1.42
N GLU A 34 5.26 30.99 -1.82
CA GLU A 34 6.26 31.77 -1.11
C GLU A 34 5.63 32.25 0.21
N GLY A 35 5.71 31.35 1.20
CA GLY A 35 5.29 31.55 2.58
C GLY A 35 5.96 30.48 3.45
N PRO A 36 6.03 30.67 4.78
CA PRO A 36 6.46 29.60 5.65
C PRO A 36 5.55 28.39 5.44
N LEU A 37 6.17 27.24 5.18
CA LEU A 37 5.49 25.96 5.04
C LEU A 37 4.51 25.73 6.20
N SER A 38 3.28 25.29 5.88
CA SER A 38 2.25 24.98 6.87
C SER A 38 2.77 23.98 7.90
N LYS A 39 2.46 24.22 9.18
CA LYS A 39 2.80 23.37 10.32
C LYS A 39 1.55 22.89 11.03
N ALA A 40 1.65 21.74 11.70
CA ALA A 40 0.60 21.18 12.53
C ALA A 40 1.10 20.92 13.95
N ASP A 41 0.21 20.99 14.94
CA ASP A 41 0.45 20.59 16.33
C ASP A 41 -0.34 19.32 16.73
N LYS A 42 -1.07 18.75 15.76
CA LYS A 42 -1.89 17.53 15.85
C LYS A 42 -1.52 16.57 14.75
N ILE A 43 -1.63 15.27 15.01
CA ILE A 43 -1.34 14.22 14.01
C ILE A 43 -2.46 13.19 13.98
N ASP A 44 -2.95 12.85 12.79
CA ASP A 44 -3.75 11.66 12.53
C ASP A 44 -2.84 10.62 11.86
N ILE A 45 -2.51 9.53 12.57
CA ILE A 45 -1.70 8.43 12.05
C ILE A 45 -2.61 7.28 11.64
N LEU A 46 -2.56 6.92 10.36
CA LEU A 46 -3.22 5.71 9.85
C LEU A 46 -2.16 4.66 9.49
N MET A 47 -2.20 3.52 10.16
CA MET A 47 -1.46 2.33 9.73
C MET A 47 -2.29 1.55 8.73
N MET A 48 -1.75 1.32 7.54
CA MET A 48 -2.27 0.31 6.63
C MET A 48 -1.40 -0.93 6.79
N ILE A 49 -1.99 -2.03 7.25
CA ILE A 49 -1.27 -3.25 7.56
C ILE A 49 -1.76 -4.37 6.67
N ASP A 50 -0.84 -4.93 5.90
CA ASP A 50 -1.10 -6.15 5.19
C ASP A 50 -1.36 -7.30 6.17
N ASN A 51 -2.47 -7.98 5.95
CA ASN A 51 -2.93 -9.08 6.76
C ASN A 51 -2.96 -10.40 5.97
N SER A 52 -2.28 -10.47 4.83
CA SER A 52 -2.06 -11.72 4.10
C SER A 52 -1.22 -12.73 4.90
N ALA A 53 -1.21 -13.98 4.40
CA ALA A 53 -0.40 -15.03 5.00
C ALA A 53 1.09 -14.64 5.01
N SER A 54 1.81 -14.97 6.10
CA SER A 54 3.21 -14.61 6.38
C SER A 54 3.44 -13.22 7.00
N MET A 55 2.39 -12.41 7.21
CA MET A 55 2.54 -11.07 7.81
C MET A 55 2.73 -11.04 9.33
N ALA A 56 2.47 -12.15 10.04
CA ALA A 56 2.51 -12.17 11.51
C ALA A 56 3.88 -11.75 12.08
N ASP A 57 4.99 -12.25 11.53
CA ASP A 57 6.32 -11.91 12.02
C ASP A 57 6.66 -10.43 11.79
N LYS A 58 6.23 -9.86 10.66
CA LYS A 58 6.46 -8.45 10.32
C LYS A 58 5.64 -7.53 11.22
N GLN A 59 4.40 -7.92 11.55
CA GLN A 59 3.58 -7.21 12.55
C GLN A 59 4.22 -7.25 13.93
N GLN A 60 4.84 -8.37 14.33
CA GLN A 60 5.62 -8.45 15.57
C GLN A 60 6.82 -7.49 15.56
N VAL A 61 7.57 -7.42 14.46
CA VAL A 61 8.70 -6.47 14.33
C VAL A 61 8.21 -5.02 14.39
N LEU A 62 7.09 -4.68 13.72
CA LEU A 62 6.48 -3.35 13.82
C LEU A 62 6.07 -3.03 15.26
N ALA A 63 5.42 -3.98 15.95
CA ALA A 63 5.00 -3.84 17.33
C ALA A 63 6.16 -3.52 18.30
N LEU A 64 7.40 -3.92 17.99
CA LEU A 64 8.59 -3.56 18.77
C LEU A 64 9.03 -2.11 18.57
N ALA A 65 8.69 -1.48 17.43
CA ALA A 65 9.08 -0.12 17.10
C ALA A 65 8.01 0.94 17.46
N LEU A 66 6.78 0.53 17.82
CA LEU A 66 5.69 1.46 18.13
C LEU A 66 5.93 2.27 19.41
N GLU A 67 6.61 1.68 20.41
CA GLU A 67 6.98 2.42 21.62
C GLU A 67 7.91 3.58 21.28
N GLU A 68 8.89 3.34 20.42
CA GLU A 68 9.82 4.37 19.95
C GLU A 68 9.15 5.42 19.05
N LEU A 69 8.20 5.02 18.19
CA LEU A 69 7.38 5.97 17.43
C LEU A 69 6.65 6.94 18.38
N MET A 70 5.95 6.40 19.37
CA MET A 70 5.21 7.21 20.35
C MET A 70 6.15 8.05 21.20
N GLU A 71 7.27 7.50 21.68
CA GLU A 71 8.24 8.26 22.46
C GLU A 71 8.87 9.39 21.63
N SER A 72 9.18 9.15 20.36
CA SER A 72 9.76 10.15 19.45
C SER A 72 8.83 11.32 19.18
N LEU A 73 7.52 11.07 19.05
CA LEU A 73 6.52 12.12 18.85
C LEU A 73 6.16 12.86 20.15
N THR A 74 6.01 12.14 21.26
CA THR A 74 5.50 12.68 22.52
C THR A 74 6.59 13.22 23.45
N ASN A 75 7.86 12.84 23.26
CA ASN A 75 9.00 13.36 24.02
C ASN A 75 10.24 13.58 23.11
N PRO A 76 10.17 14.43 22.05
CA PRO A 76 11.18 14.50 21.00
C PRO A 76 12.59 14.76 21.53
N LEU A 77 13.60 14.24 20.84
CA LEU A 77 15.01 14.50 21.18
C LEU A 77 15.32 16.00 21.14
N CYS A 78 16.35 16.41 21.86
CA CYS A 78 16.93 17.73 21.68
C CYS A 78 17.87 17.71 20.48
N ILE A 79 18.12 18.85 19.85
CA ILE A 79 19.13 19.06 18.82
C ILE A 79 19.93 20.31 19.17
N ASP A 80 21.20 20.34 18.78
CA ASP A 80 21.99 21.57 18.80
C ASP A 80 21.69 22.46 17.58
N ALA A 81 22.35 23.63 17.51
CA ALA A 81 22.19 24.57 16.40
C ALA A 81 22.65 24.03 15.04
N THR A 82 23.39 22.92 15.01
CA THR A 82 23.84 22.24 13.79
C THR A 82 22.92 21.08 13.40
N GLY A 83 21.87 20.80 14.19
CA GLY A 83 20.93 19.71 13.95
C GLY A 83 21.42 18.35 14.45
N ILE A 84 22.52 18.31 15.21
CA ILE A 84 23.06 17.05 15.76
C ILE A 84 22.31 16.70 17.05
N LEU A 85 21.90 15.44 17.14
CA LEU A 85 21.22 14.87 18.30
C LEU A 85 22.25 14.64 19.44
N PRO A 86 22.12 15.30 20.61
CA PRO A 86 22.85 14.91 21.79
C PRO A 86 22.35 13.54 22.27
N PRO A 87 23.20 12.74 22.94
CA PRO A 87 22.98 11.32 23.16
C PRO A 87 21.86 10.96 24.16
N SER A 88 21.20 11.93 24.79
CA SER A 88 20.20 11.65 25.82
C SER A 88 18.89 12.40 25.59
N ARG A 89 17.81 11.65 25.44
CA ARG A 89 16.44 12.17 25.50
C ARG A 89 16.17 12.77 26.89
N PRO A 90 15.52 13.94 26.99
CA PRO A 90 15.10 14.46 28.28
C PRO A 90 14.14 13.49 29.00
N PRO A 91 14.12 13.48 30.35
CA PRO A 91 13.33 12.50 31.12
C PRO A 91 11.81 12.57 30.90
N SER A 92 11.29 13.68 30.40
CA SER A 92 9.87 13.85 30.09
C SER A 92 9.66 14.92 29.03
N SER A 93 8.46 14.99 28.47
CA SER A 93 8.04 16.02 27.50
C SER A 93 8.12 17.45 28.04
N LEU A 94 7.96 17.61 29.37
CA LEU A 94 8.03 18.91 30.05
C LEU A 94 9.43 19.29 30.51
N ALA A 95 10.38 18.35 30.51
CA ALA A 95 11.75 18.63 30.90
C ALA A 95 12.45 19.56 29.89
N ALA A 96 13.22 20.53 30.39
CA ALA A 96 14.01 21.40 29.54
C ALA A 96 15.13 20.61 28.84
N CYS A 97 15.47 21.02 27.61
CA CYS A 97 16.64 20.51 26.93
C CYS A 97 17.94 20.94 27.64
N PRO A 98 19.01 20.14 27.55
CA PRO A 98 20.34 20.54 28.02
C PRO A 98 20.75 21.91 27.46
N THR A 99 21.58 22.64 28.22
CA THR A 99 22.02 23.99 27.81
C THR A 99 22.70 23.95 26.44
N GLY A 100 22.30 24.85 25.54
CA GLY A 100 22.82 24.91 24.17
C GLY A 100 22.08 24.05 23.15
N THR A 101 21.00 23.38 23.57
CA THR A 101 20.17 22.52 22.71
C THR A 101 18.69 22.92 22.85
N SER A 102 17.88 22.63 21.83
CA SER A 102 16.43 22.84 21.83
C SER A 102 15.72 21.56 21.40
N ARG A 103 14.43 21.40 21.71
CA ARG A 103 13.66 20.27 21.18
C ARG A 103 13.68 20.32 19.66
N TRP A 104 13.77 19.14 19.04
CA TRP A 104 13.72 19.04 17.59
C TRP A 104 12.40 19.56 17.01
N PHE A 105 11.29 19.21 17.66
CA PHE A 105 9.96 19.79 17.46
C PHE A 105 9.20 19.80 18.79
N ALA A 106 8.08 20.52 18.84
CA ALA A 106 7.26 20.58 20.05
C ALA A 106 6.70 19.18 20.37
N PRO A 107 6.74 18.71 21.64
CA PRO A 107 6.09 17.47 22.02
C PRO A 107 4.64 17.43 21.57
N VAL A 108 4.26 16.40 20.81
CA VAL A 108 2.91 16.27 20.29
C VAL A 108 2.01 15.71 21.40
N THR A 109 0.96 16.45 21.72
CA THR A 109 0.03 16.11 22.80
C THR A 109 -1.37 15.79 22.28
N ASP A 110 -1.51 15.48 21.00
CA ASP A 110 -2.80 15.31 20.35
C ASP A 110 -2.70 14.43 19.08
N ILE A 111 -2.85 13.12 19.26
CA ILE A 111 -2.65 12.14 18.18
C ILE A 111 -3.87 11.21 18.08
N HIS A 112 -4.41 11.05 16.87
CA HIS A 112 -5.32 9.95 16.56
C HIS A 112 -4.53 8.80 15.92
N LEU A 113 -4.77 7.57 16.37
CA LEU A 113 -4.11 6.36 15.89
C LEU A 113 -5.14 5.36 15.38
N GLY A 114 -5.19 5.16 14.06
CA GLY A 114 -6.11 4.24 13.39
C GLY A 114 -5.36 3.15 12.63
N ILE A 115 -6.02 2.01 12.40
CA ILE A 115 -5.50 0.91 11.59
C ILE A 115 -6.56 0.48 10.58
N VAL A 116 -6.14 0.25 9.34
CA VAL A 116 -6.90 -0.46 8.30
C VAL A 116 -6.04 -1.61 7.78
N SER A 117 -6.65 -2.61 7.13
CA SER A 117 -5.90 -3.70 6.50
C SER A 117 -5.86 -3.59 4.97
N SER A 118 -5.04 -4.43 4.33
CA SER A 118 -5.01 -4.65 2.88
C SER A 118 -6.23 -5.42 2.37
N SER A 119 -7.09 -5.95 3.25
CA SER A 119 -8.19 -6.85 2.87
C SER A 119 -9.50 -6.11 2.60
N ILE A 120 -9.79 -5.83 1.33
CA ILE A 120 -11.07 -5.25 0.88
C ILE A 120 -11.96 -6.24 0.10
N GLY A 121 -11.63 -7.54 0.19
CA GLY A 121 -12.39 -8.64 -0.38
C GLY A 121 -12.00 -9.01 -1.81
N GLY A 122 -12.69 -10.00 -2.38
CA GLY A 122 -12.42 -10.51 -3.73
C GLY A 122 -12.96 -9.64 -4.88
N TYR A 123 -13.29 -8.36 -4.65
CA TYR A 123 -13.76 -7.43 -5.71
C TYR A 123 -14.95 -7.93 -6.55
N GLY A 124 -15.83 -8.76 -5.95
CA GLY A 124 -16.96 -9.40 -6.63
C GLY A 124 -16.63 -10.77 -7.25
N GLY A 125 -15.36 -11.15 -7.28
CA GLY A 125 -14.89 -12.50 -7.58
C GLY A 125 -15.23 -13.49 -6.46
N ASP A 126 -14.89 -14.75 -6.69
CA ASP A 126 -15.13 -15.85 -5.75
C ASP A 126 -13.96 -16.12 -4.79
N GLY A 127 -12.85 -15.40 -4.95
CA GLY A 127 -11.75 -15.36 -4.00
C GLY A 127 -12.07 -14.60 -2.72
N CYS A 128 -11.28 -14.86 -1.67
CA CYS A 128 -11.35 -14.14 -0.40
C CYS A 128 -12.76 -14.07 0.20
N SER A 129 -13.41 -15.22 0.30
CA SER A 129 -14.75 -15.31 0.90
C SER A 129 -14.70 -14.99 2.40
N PRO A 130 -15.54 -14.05 2.89
CA PRO A 130 -15.67 -13.78 4.33
C PRO A 130 -16.17 -14.99 5.13
N ALA A 131 -16.73 -16.00 4.47
CA ALA A 131 -17.14 -17.25 5.12
C ALA A 131 -15.95 -18.14 5.52
N LEU A 132 -14.76 -17.93 4.91
CA LEU A 132 -13.54 -18.64 5.29
C LEU A 132 -12.81 -17.93 6.43
N SER A 133 -12.72 -16.61 6.36
CA SER A 133 -12.25 -15.75 7.46
C SER A 133 -12.93 -14.39 7.33
N PRO A 134 -13.47 -13.81 8.42
CA PRO A 134 -14.00 -12.44 8.40
C PRO A 134 -12.97 -11.43 7.90
N SER A 135 -11.68 -11.65 8.22
CA SER A 135 -10.57 -10.80 7.83
C SER A 135 -10.28 -10.78 6.32
N ASN A 136 -10.89 -11.67 5.53
CA ASN A 136 -10.79 -11.60 4.07
C ASN A 136 -11.43 -10.32 3.49
N ASN A 137 -12.29 -9.63 4.24
CA ASN A 137 -12.88 -8.38 3.79
C ASN A 137 -13.20 -7.47 4.99
N ASP A 138 -12.20 -6.68 5.39
CA ASP A 138 -12.30 -5.63 6.40
C ASP A 138 -12.88 -4.32 5.83
N ARG A 139 -13.14 -4.26 4.50
CA ARG A 139 -13.87 -3.19 3.81
C ARG A 139 -13.27 -1.78 3.95
N GLY A 140 -12.02 -1.66 4.39
CA GLY A 140 -11.41 -0.36 4.71
C GLY A 140 -12.01 0.31 5.95
N HIS A 141 -12.67 -0.45 6.83
CA HIS A 141 -13.09 0.05 8.15
C HIS A 141 -11.89 0.07 9.10
N LEU A 142 -11.94 0.96 10.11
CA LEU A 142 -10.96 0.94 11.18
C LEU A 142 -11.02 -0.39 11.95
N LEU A 143 -9.86 -0.89 12.34
CA LEU A 143 -9.70 -2.17 13.04
C LEU A 143 -9.22 -1.97 14.49
N ALA A 144 -9.98 -2.48 15.45
CA ALA A 144 -9.57 -2.62 16.84
C ALA A 144 -10.00 -3.99 17.43
N ARG A 145 -9.36 -5.06 16.94
CA ARG A 145 -9.64 -6.46 17.32
C ARG A 145 -8.44 -7.13 17.98
N TRP A 146 -8.66 -8.20 18.74
CA TRP A 146 -7.60 -9.00 19.38
C TRP A 146 -7.01 -10.08 18.47
N SER A 147 -7.79 -10.55 17.49
CA SER A 147 -7.39 -11.57 16.53
C SER A 147 -8.25 -11.45 15.25
N PRO A 148 -7.79 -11.96 14.10
CA PRO A 148 -8.51 -11.85 12.83
C PRO A 148 -9.89 -12.52 12.78
N GLU A 149 -10.18 -13.48 13.66
CA GLU A 149 -11.48 -14.17 13.74
C GLU A 149 -12.47 -13.46 14.67
N GLN A 150 -12.00 -12.50 15.48
CA GLN A 150 -12.81 -11.71 16.38
C GLN A 150 -13.18 -10.38 15.73
N GLY A 151 -14.40 -9.90 16.00
CA GLY A 151 -14.77 -8.53 15.69
C GLY A 151 -14.08 -7.52 16.61
N GLU A 152 -14.53 -6.26 16.55
CA GLU A 152 -14.11 -5.19 17.45
C GLU A 152 -14.14 -5.66 18.92
N GLY A 153 -12.99 -5.53 19.59
CA GLY A 153 -12.79 -6.08 20.93
C GLY A 153 -11.81 -5.30 21.80
N ILE A 154 -10.96 -4.47 21.20
CA ILE A 154 -10.05 -3.58 21.91
C ILE A 154 -10.80 -2.27 22.22
N PRO A 155 -10.86 -1.80 23.48
CA PRO A 155 -11.46 -0.52 23.81
C PRO A 155 -10.76 0.63 23.07
N THR A 156 -11.53 1.39 22.28
CA THR A 156 -11.08 2.56 21.53
C THR A 156 -11.73 3.84 22.06
N TYR A 157 -11.25 5.00 21.60
CA TYR A 157 -11.78 6.29 22.02
C TYR A 157 -13.27 6.39 21.67
N GLN A 158 -14.12 6.39 22.70
CA GLN A 158 -15.59 6.36 22.56
C GLN A 158 -16.13 5.20 21.69
N GLY A 159 -15.37 4.11 21.52
CA GLY A 159 -15.73 3.01 20.62
C GLY A 159 -15.68 3.36 19.13
N LYS A 160 -14.90 4.38 18.73
CA LYS A 160 -14.83 4.90 17.35
C LYS A 160 -13.80 4.19 16.45
N GLY A 161 -13.15 3.12 16.94
CA GLY A 161 -12.18 2.33 16.15
C GLY A 161 -10.75 2.88 16.11
N PHE A 162 -10.47 4.03 16.73
CA PHE A 162 -9.12 4.61 16.85
C PHE A 162 -8.78 4.99 18.30
N LEU A 163 -7.49 5.12 18.59
CA LEU A 163 -7.01 5.62 19.89
C LEU A 163 -6.77 7.13 19.82
N SER A 164 -7.06 7.83 20.92
CA SER A 164 -6.81 9.27 21.06
C SER A 164 -5.78 9.49 22.17
N TRP A 165 -4.60 9.99 21.81
CA TRP A 165 -3.58 10.48 22.73
C TRP A 165 -3.92 11.91 23.16
N ASP A 166 -4.31 12.09 24.42
CA ASP A 166 -4.79 13.34 24.99
C ASP A 166 -4.27 13.53 26.43
N PRO A 167 -2.95 13.71 26.63
CA PRO A 167 -2.36 13.94 27.94
C PRO A 167 -2.78 15.28 28.56
N ALA A 168 -3.32 16.19 27.75
CA ALA A 168 -3.79 17.50 28.18
C ALA A 168 -5.29 17.53 28.55
N LEU A 169 -5.98 16.39 28.42
CA LEU A 169 -7.41 16.24 28.74
C LEU A 169 -8.29 17.27 28.00
N ARG A 170 -7.99 17.50 26.72
CA ARG A 170 -8.67 18.44 25.83
C ARG A 170 -10.08 17.97 25.46
N TYR A 171 -10.26 16.65 25.36
CA TYR A 171 -11.50 16.07 24.91
C TYR A 171 -12.46 15.72 26.06
N ALA A 172 -13.75 15.58 25.74
CA ALA A 172 -14.80 15.15 26.67
C ALA A 172 -15.62 14.00 26.05
N PRO A 173 -15.47 12.74 26.54
CA PRO A 173 -14.53 12.31 27.57
C PRO A 173 -13.06 12.45 27.12
N PRO A 174 -12.10 12.55 28.06
CA PRO A 174 -10.68 12.62 27.73
C PRO A 174 -10.19 11.35 27.04
N GLY A 175 -9.17 11.49 26.21
CA GLY A 175 -8.43 10.36 25.63
C GLY A 175 -7.44 9.73 26.63
N GLU A 176 -6.51 8.93 26.11
CA GLU A 176 -5.44 8.31 26.89
C GLU A 176 -4.33 9.32 27.21
N SER A 177 -3.87 9.34 28.46
CA SER A 177 -2.86 10.29 28.97
C SER A 177 -1.53 9.63 29.32
N SER A 178 -1.48 8.28 29.35
CA SER A 178 -0.28 7.49 29.52
C SER A 178 0.29 7.04 28.17
N ALA A 179 1.47 7.55 27.82
CA ALA A 179 2.16 7.21 26.56
C ALA A 179 2.43 5.69 26.46
N VAL A 180 2.75 5.06 27.60
CA VAL A 180 2.94 3.60 27.69
C VAL A 180 1.64 2.85 27.45
N ALA A 181 0.52 3.33 27.99
CA ALA A 181 -0.78 2.66 27.82
C ALA A 181 -1.27 2.76 26.37
N VAL A 182 -1.20 3.95 25.75
CA VAL A 182 -1.60 4.11 24.33
C VAL A 182 -0.72 3.27 23.41
N ALA A 183 0.61 3.25 23.62
CA ALA A 183 1.53 2.42 22.83
C ALA A 183 1.25 0.92 23.02
N THR A 184 0.95 0.49 24.25
CA THR A 184 0.60 -0.90 24.56
C THR A 184 -0.69 -1.31 23.84
N THR A 185 -1.74 -0.50 23.91
CA THR A 185 -3.02 -0.78 23.23
C THR A 185 -2.84 -0.77 21.72
N PHE A 186 -2.09 0.18 21.18
CA PHE A 186 -1.84 0.25 19.74
C PHE A 186 -1.06 -0.96 19.22
N LYS A 187 -0.06 -1.43 19.99
CA LYS A 187 0.62 -2.70 19.72
C LYS A 187 -0.35 -3.87 19.66
N GLN A 188 -1.33 -3.96 20.56
CA GLN A 188 -2.33 -5.03 20.51
C GLN A 188 -3.21 -4.91 19.26
N MET A 189 -3.60 -3.69 18.85
CA MET A 189 -4.35 -3.49 17.61
C MET A 189 -3.54 -3.94 16.38
N VAL A 190 -2.24 -3.61 16.32
CA VAL A 190 -1.34 -4.05 15.23
C VAL A 190 -1.26 -5.57 15.15
N LEU A 191 -1.07 -6.26 16.28
CA LEU A 191 -1.00 -7.73 16.30
C LEU A 191 -2.34 -8.39 16.03
N GLY A 192 -3.45 -7.74 16.39
CA GLY A 192 -4.80 -8.22 16.14
C GLY A 192 -5.25 -8.13 14.67
N VAL A 193 -4.53 -7.38 13.84
CA VAL A 193 -4.75 -7.38 12.38
C VAL A 193 -4.62 -8.80 11.82
N GLY A 194 -3.59 -9.53 12.25
CA GLY A 194 -3.39 -10.95 11.94
C GLY A 194 -2.91 -11.20 10.51
N GLN A 195 -2.89 -12.47 10.10
CA GLN A 195 -2.39 -12.94 8.80
C GLN A 195 -3.38 -13.84 8.04
N GLU A 196 -4.68 -13.64 8.29
CA GLU A 196 -5.78 -14.42 7.70
C GLU A 196 -6.63 -13.61 6.71
N GLY A 197 -6.04 -12.55 6.19
CA GLY A 197 -6.62 -11.68 5.18
C GLY A 197 -6.65 -12.30 3.80
N CYS A 198 -7.17 -11.51 2.88
CA CYS A 198 -7.29 -11.82 1.48
C CYS A 198 -5.92 -11.89 0.80
N GLY A 199 -5.70 -12.96 0.02
CA GLY A 199 -4.52 -13.11 -0.85
C GLY A 199 -4.54 -12.26 -2.14
N PHE A 200 -5.37 -11.21 -2.15
CA PHE A 200 -5.35 -10.15 -3.18
C PHE A 200 -5.18 -8.84 -2.42
N GLU A 201 -3.96 -8.66 -1.92
CA GLU A 201 -3.58 -7.63 -0.96
C GLU A 201 -3.72 -6.27 -1.60
N ALA A 202 -4.55 -5.40 -1.02
CA ALA A 202 -4.87 -4.09 -1.58
C ALA A 202 -4.33 -2.96 -0.72
N PRO A 203 -3.01 -2.88 -0.46
CA PRO A 203 -2.47 -1.89 0.45
C PRO A 203 -2.78 -0.44 0.02
N LEU A 204 -2.78 -0.14 -1.29
CA LEU A 204 -3.10 1.20 -1.76
C LEU A 204 -4.61 1.51 -1.68
N GLU A 205 -5.46 0.58 -2.11
CA GLU A 205 -6.91 0.77 -2.05
C GLU A 205 -7.45 0.74 -0.62
N GLY A 206 -6.84 -0.02 0.29
CA GLY A 206 -7.26 -0.14 1.70
C GLY A 206 -7.28 1.21 2.41
N TRP A 207 -6.17 1.97 2.35
CA TRP A 207 -6.15 3.32 2.93
C TRP A 207 -6.91 4.32 2.06
N TYR A 208 -6.91 4.20 0.73
CA TYR A 208 -7.64 5.11 -0.15
C TYR A 208 -9.14 5.06 0.14
N ARG A 209 -9.70 3.86 0.28
CA ARG A 209 -11.10 3.62 0.59
C ARG A 209 -11.49 4.24 1.92
N PHE A 210 -10.63 4.12 2.94
CA PHE A 210 -10.88 4.74 4.24
C PHE A 210 -10.75 6.26 4.22
N LEU A 211 -9.72 6.81 3.57
CA LEU A 211 -9.36 8.23 3.70
C LEU A 211 -9.98 9.14 2.64
N ALA A 212 -10.04 8.67 1.40
CA ALA A 212 -10.24 9.52 0.23
C ALA A 212 -11.50 9.17 -0.58
N ASP A 213 -11.90 7.89 -0.67
CA ASP A 213 -13.05 7.49 -1.51
C ASP A 213 -14.31 8.28 -1.10
N PRO A 214 -14.87 9.16 -1.96
CA PRO A 214 -16.01 9.99 -1.60
C PRO A 214 -17.31 9.17 -1.50
N GLU A 215 -17.38 8.00 -2.15
CA GLU A 215 -18.59 7.19 -2.24
C GLU A 215 -18.28 5.69 -2.06
N PRO A 216 -17.69 5.28 -0.92
CA PRO A 216 -17.33 3.90 -0.67
C PRO A 216 -18.60 3.05 -0.73
N TYR A 217 -18.61 2.03 -1.59
CA TYR A 217 -19.81 1.22 -1.81
C TYR A 217 -20.15 0.36 -0.59
N GLN A 218 -21.44 0.11 -0.36
CA GLN A 218 -21.88 -0.78 0.72
C GLN A 218 -21.80 -2.25 0.30
N THR A 219 -22.11 -2.55 -0.96
CA THR A 219 -22.05 -3.90 -1.54
C THR A 219 -21.49 -3.85 -2.95
N LEU A 220 -20.97 -4.98 -3.41
CA LEU A 220 -20.50 -5.16 -4.79
C LEU A 220 -21.16 -6.42 -5.33
N SER A 221 -22.05 -6.26 -6.32
CA SER A 221 -22.80 -7.37 -6.91
C SER A 221 -22.27 -7.66 -8.31
N VAL A 222 -22.29 -8.93 -8.73
CA VAL A 222 -21.95 -9.31 -10.12
C VAL A 222 -23.20 -9.85 -10.78
N VAL A 223 -23.77 -9.07 -11.72
CA VAL A 223 -24.95 -9.46 -12.49
C VAL A 223 -24.59 -9.45 -13.96
N ASN A 224 -24.92 -10.52 -14.69
CA ASN A 224 -24.60 -10.67 -16.12
C ASN A 224 -23.11 -10.41 -16.44
N ARG A 225 -22.20 -10.87 -15.55
CA ARG A 225 -20.74 -10.67 -15.64
C ARG A 225 -20.27 -9.22 -15.58
N VAL A 226 -21.04 -8.36 -14.92
CA VAL A 226 -20.67 -6.98 -14.65
C VAL A 226 -20.73 -6.76 -13.14
N ALA A 227 -19.57 -6.52 -12.53
CA ALA A 227 -19.50 -6.04 -11.16
C ALA A 227 -20.09 -4.62 -11.09
N THR A 228 -20.92 -4.34 -10.10
CA THR A 228 -21.56 -3.04 -9.90
C THR A 228 -21.50 -2.67 -8.42
N PRO A 229 -20.78 -1.59 -8.06
CA PRO A 229 -20.80 -1.06 -6.71
C PRO A 229 -22.20 -0.49 -6.38
N GLU A 230 -22.74 -0.84 -5.22
CA GLU A 230 -24.10 -0.51 -4.79
C GLU A 230 -24.09 0.10 -3.39
N GLY A 231 -25.00 1.06 -3.15
CA GLY A 231 -25.12 1.75 -1.86
C GLY A 231 -23.93 2.65 -1.52
N ILE A 232 -23.95 3.15 -0.29
CA ILE A 232 -22.86 3.93 0.34
C ILE A 232 -22.61 3.33 1.72
N ASP A 233 -21.35 3.09 2.04
CA ASP A 233 -20.88 2.64 3.35
C ASP A 233 -20.83 3.83 4.32
N THR A 234 -21.99 4.14 4.90
CA THR A 234 -22.15 5.28 5.81
C THR A 234 -21.37 5.11 7.11
N ASP A 235 -21.15 3.86 7.54
CA ASP A 235 -20.38 3.57 8.75
C ASP A 235 -18.91 3.92 8.56
N LEU A 236 -18.33 3.57 7.41
CA LEU A 236 -16.98 4.00 7.02
C LEU A 236 -16.87 5.53 6.95
N LEU A 237 -17.82 6.19 6.28
CA LEU A 237 -17.83 7.65 6.18
C LEU A 237 -17.91 8.33 7.56
N GLN A 238 -18.69 7.76 8.49
CA GLN A 238 -18.76 8.25 9.86
C GLN A 238 -17.43 8.04 10.61
N GLN A 239 -16.83 6.84 10.54
CA GLN A 239 -15.51 6.57 11.13
C GLN A 239 -14.45 7.54 10.61
N ARG A 240 -14.46 7.82 9.30
CA ARG A 240 -13.54 8.78 8.68
C ARG A 240 -13.73 10.19 9.22
N ALA A 241 -14.97 10.67 9.30
CA ALA A 241 -15.28 12.00 9.83
C ALA A 241 -14.91 12.12 11.33
N ASP A 242 -15.03 11.04 12.08
CA ASP A 242 -14.62 10.98 13.49
C ASP A 242 -13.10 10.94 13.67
N PHE A 243 -12.37 10.32 12.73
CA PHE A 243 -10.92 10.16 12.78
C PHE A 243 -10.15 11.38 12.24
N LEU A 244 -10.54 11.89 11.06
CA LEU A 244 -9.80 12.94 10.37
C LEU A 244 -10.12 14.33 10.92
N ARG A 245 -9.07 15.09 11.25
CA ARG A 245 -9.18 16.48 11.70
C ARG A 245 -8.57 17.41 10.64
N PRO A 246 -9.29 18.43 10.15
CA PRO A 246 -8.81 19.24 9.03
C PRO A 246 -7.59 20.10 9.35
N ASP A 247 -7.27 20.32 10.63
CA ASP A 247 -6.10 21.07 11.11
C ASP A 247 -4.94 20.16 11.59
N SER A 248 -5.00 18.85 11.34
CA SER A 248 -3.93 17.90 11.67
C SER A 248 -3.02 17.60 10.48
N MET A 249 -1.79 17.18 10.80
CA MET A 249 -0.99 16.39 9.87
C MET A 249 -1.60 15.00 9.70
N LEU A 250 -1.75 14.55 8.45
CA LEU A 250 -2.14 13.18 8.14
C LEU A 250 -0.89 12.37 7.81
N ALA A 251 -0.56 11.37 8.63
CA ALA A 251 0.60 10.51 8.46
C ALA A 251 0.14 9.08 8.18
N ILE A 252 0.41 8.57 6.99
CA ILE A 252 0.01 7.22 6.55
C ILE A 252 1.26 6.36 6.55
N LEU A 253 1.24 5.21 7.22
CA LEU A 253 2.34 4.25 7.19
C LEU A 253 1.84 2.88 6.74
N MET A 254 2.37 2.41 5.62
CA MET A 254 2.07 1.10 5.05
C MET A 254 3.04 0.04 5.57
N LEU A 255 2.56 -1.16 5.90
CA LEU A 255 3.37 -2.34 6.18
C LEU A 255 2.88 -3.49 5.27
N THR A 256 3.69 -3.95 4.33
CA THR A 256 3.31 -5.04 3.40
C THR A 256 4.54 -5.77 2.85
N ASP A 257 4.48 -7.10 2.82
CA ASP A 257 5.53 -7.94 2.22
C ASP A 257 5.14 -8.48 0.83
N GLU A 258 4.02 -8.01 0.28
CA GLU A 258 3.42 -8.38 -0.99
C GLU A 258 3.46 -7.23 -2.02
N ASN A 259 3.21 -7.58 -3.28
CA ASN A 259 2.95 -6.58 -4.32
C ASN A 259 1.49 -6.09 -4.25
N ASP A 260 1.24 -4.83 -4.58
CA ASP A 260 -0.11 -4.26 -4.52
C ASP A 260 -1.05 -4.89 -5.57
N CYS A 261 -2.18 -5.41 -5.09
CA CYS A 261 -3.30 -5.93 -5.86
C CYS A 261 -4.59 -5.12 -5.64
N SER A 262 -4.47 -3.80 -5.73
CA SER A 262 -5.61 -2.87 -5.69
C SER A 262 -6.46 -2.95 -6.97
N ILE A 263 -7.22 -4.04 -7.11
CA ILE A 263 -8.09 -4.34 -8.26
C ILE A 263 -9.19 -3.28 -8.34
N ARG A 264 -9.51 -2.85 -9.56
CA ARG A 264 -10.58 -1.89 -9.82
C ARG A 264 -11.92 -2.51 -9.51
N GLU A 265 -12.81 -1.76 -8.88
CA GLU A 265 -14.19 -2.19 -8.74
C GLU A 265 -15.01 -1.88 -9.99
N GLY A 266 -16.02 -2.73 -10.21
CA GLY A 266 -16.95 -2.56 -11.31
C GLY A 266 -16.52 -3.24 -12.62
N GLY A 267 -17.47 -3.40 -13.54
CA GLY A 267 -17.18 -3.97 -14.86
C GLY A 267 -16.66 -5.41 -14.78
N GLN A 268 -15.60 -5.70 -15.53
CA GLN A 268 -15.03 -7.05 -15.67
C GLN A 268 -13.87 -7.34 -14.70
N TYR A 269 -13.43 -6.37 -13.90
CA TYR A 269 -12.14 -6.47 -13.20
C TYR A 269 -12.13 -7.55 -12.11
N TYR A 270 -13.30 -7.88 -11.57
CA TYR A 270 -13.51 -8.98 -10.61
C TYR A 270 -12.99 -10.35 -11.12
N MET A 271 -12.82 -10.51 -12.43
CA MET A 271 -12.29 -11.74 -13.03
C MET A 271 -10.87 -12.06 -12.58
N ALA A 272 -10.05 -11.05 -12.21
CA ALA A 272 -8.73 -11.29 -11.63
C ALA A 272 -8.80 -12.11 -10.34
N ALA A 273 -9.83 -11.86 -9.52
CA ALA A 273 -10.09 -12.55 -8.26
C ALA A 273 -11.09 -13.72 -8.39
N THR A 274 -11.29 -14.25 -9.61
CA THR A 274 -12.19 -15.38 -9.89
C THR A 274 -11.40 -16.63 -10.27
N TYR A 275 -11.52 -17.72 -9.53
CA TYR A 275 -10.81 -18.98 -9.81
C TYR A 275 -11.65 -20.24 -9.61
N SER A 276 -12.94 -20.14 -9.23
CA SER A 276 -13.82 -21.31 -9.22
C SER A 276 -13.96 -21.92 -10.63
N ASN A 277 -14.38 -23.18 -10.67
CA ASN A 277 -14.64 -23.91 -11.93
C ASN A 277 -13.45 -23.94 -12.90
N ASN A 278 -12.21 -23.87 -12.38
CA ASN A 278 -10.98 -23.79 -13.16
C ASN A 278 -10.97 -22.61 -14.15
N TYR A 279 -11.57 -21.48 -13.75
CA TYR A 279 -11.57 -20.27 -14.55
C TYR A 279 -10.14 -19.78 -14.77
N ARG A 280 -9.83 -19.52 -16.04
CA ARG A 280 -8.54 -18.98 -16.46
C ARG A 280 -8.76 -17.72 -17.27
N LEU A 281 -7.93 -16.71 -17.02
CA LEU A 281 -7.95 -15.46 -17.75
C LEU A 281 -7.61 -15.71 -19.24
N PRO A 282 -8.27 -15.01 -20.17
CA PRO A 282 -7.90 -15.03 -21.57
C PRO A 282 -6.47 -14.55 -21.78
N ARG A 283 -5.81 -15.08 -22.82
CA ARG A 283 -4.47 -14.62 -23.21
C ARG A 283 -4.47 -13.13 -23.57
N ALA A 284 -3.33 -12.49 -23.36
CA ALA A 284 -3.01 -11.24 -24.07
C ALA A 284 -2.73 -11.52 -25.56
N ARG A 285 -2.95 -10.52 -26.40
CA ARG A 285 -2.43 -10.52 -27.78
C ARG A 285 -0.89 -10.53 -27.77
N ALA A 286 -0.28 -11.20 -28.75
CA ALA A 286 1.16 -11.39 -28.86
C ALA A 286 1.97 -10.08 -28.84
N VAL A 287 1.39 -8.98 -29.35
CA VAL A 287 2.04 -7.65 -29.30
C VAL A 287 2.35 -7.22 -27.86
N CYS A 288 1.49 -7.58 -26.89
CA CYS A 288 1.69 -7.24 -25.47
C CYS A 288 3.00 -7.78 -24.90
N ALA A 289 3.49 -8.93 -25.39
CA ALA A 289 4.74 -9.51 -24.92
C ALA A 289 5.96 -8.62 -25.24
N THR A 290 5.89 -7.83 -26.32
CA THR A 290 7.00 -6.99 -26.80
C THR A 290 6.78 -5.51 -26.52
N ASN A 291 5.55 -5.03 -26.70
CA ASN A 291 5.17 -3.64 -26.48
C ASN A 291 3.81 -3.58 -25.76
N PRO A 292 3.78 -3.48 -24.42
CA PRO A 292 2.54 -3.46 -23.66
C PRO A 292 1.86 -2.08 -23.70
N ALA A 293 2.57 -1.04 -24.14
CA ALA A 293 2.03 0.29 -24.44
C ALA A 293 1.41 0.37 -25.85
N ASP A 294 1.50 -0.69 -26.66
CA ASP A 294 0.89 -0.72 -27.99
C ASP A 294 -0.64 -0.59 -27.86
N PRO A 295 -1.31 0.26 -28.66
CA PRO A 295 -2.78 0.35 -28.66
C PRO A 295 -3.48 -0.99 -28.94
N CYS A 296 -2.80 -1.90 -29.64
CA CYS A 296 -3.25 -3.26 -29.91
C CYS A 296 -2.91 -4.26 -28.78
N CYS A 297 -2.23 -3.84 -27.71
CA CYS A 297 -2.06 -4.65 -26.53
C CYS A 297 -3.36 -4.71 -25.72
N THR A 298 -4.20 -5.68 -26.06
CA THR A 298 -5.48 -5.96 -25.42
C THR A 298 -5.61 -7.45 -25.12
N SER A 299 -6.56 -7.82 -24.25
CA SER A 299 -6.95 -9.21 -24.07
C SER A 299 -7.51 -9.80 -25.37
N CYS A 300 -7.22 -11.07 -25.62
CA CYS A 300 -7.81 -11.85 -26.71
C CYS A 300 -9.33 -11.99 -26.59
N ALA A 301 -9.92 -11.75 -25.41
CA ALA A 301 -11.37 -11.71 -25.22
C ALA A 301 -12.04 -10.41 -25.70
N VAL A 302 -11.26 -9.40 -26.08
CA VAL A 302 -11.77 -8.12 -26.59
C VAL A 302 -11.54 -8.05 -28.10
N THR A 303 -12.61 -7.78 -28.85
CA THR A 303 -12.51 -7.52 -30.29
C THR A 303 -12.11 -6.07 -30.53
N MET A 304 -11.00 -5.85 -31.23
CA MET A 304 -10.48 -4.52 -31.60
C MET A 304 -10.43 -4.36 -33.12
N PRO A 305 -11.42 -3.72 -33.76
CA PRO A 305 -11.47 -3.59 -35.22
C PRO A 305 -10.27 -2.87 -35.84
N GLU A 306 -9.68 -1.92 -35.09
CA GLU A 306 -8.51 -1.12 -35.50
C GLU A 306 -7.23 -1.97 -35.63
N CYS A 307 -7.25 -3.19 -35.09
CA CYS A 307 -6.07 -4.02 -34.92
C CYS A 307 -6.14 -5.31 -35.77
N PRO A 308 -5.00 -5.78 -36.32
CA PRO A 308 -4.96 -7.05 -37.04
C PRO A 308 -5.41 -8.22 -36.15
N VAL A 309 -6.17 -9.17 -36.72
CA VAL A 309 -6.50 -10.41 -36.03
C VAL A 309 -5.21 -11.09 -35.57
N ASP A 310 -5.14 -11.41 -34.30
CA ASP A 310 -4.01 -12.14 -33.73
C ASP A 310 -4.31 -13.65 -33.76
N PRO A 311 -3.61 -14.44 -34.60
CA PRO A 311 -3.87 -15.88 -34.69
C PRO A 311 -3.50 -16.63 -33.40
N THR A 312 -2.66 -16.06 -32.54
CA THR A 312 -2.29 -16.71 -31.26
C THR A 312 -3.42 -16.71 -30.23
N CYS A 313 -4.43 -15.86 -30.44
CA CYS A 313 -5.62 -15.80 -29.60
C CYS A 313 -6.55 -16.99 -29.79
N TYR A 314 -6.45 -17.75 -30.89
CA TYR A 314 -7.49 -18.70 -31.29
C TYR A 314 -6.93 -20.11 -31.53
N PRO A 315 -7.72 -21.17 -31.25
CA PRO A 315 -7.35 -22.54 -31.61
C PRO A 315 -7.05 -22.65 -33.12
N GLY A 316 -5.81 -23.01 -33.46
CA GLY A 316 -5.37 -23.14 -34.85
C GLY A 316 -5.40 -21.82 -35.66
N GLY A 317 -5.49 -20.67 -34.99
CA GLY A 317 -5.55 -19.36 -35.64
C GLY A 317 -6.91 -19.00 -36.26
N ASP A 318 -7.97 -19.72 -35.93
CA ASP A 318 -9.33 -19.51 -36.47
C ASP A 318 -10.13 -18.49 -35.61
N PRO A 319 -10.30 -17.23 -36.04
CA PRO A 319 -10.98 -16.19 -35.27
C PRO A 319 -12.49 -16.41 -35.12
N THR A 320 -13.06 -17.46 -35.73
CA THR A 320 -14.46 -17.84 -35.52
C THR A 320 -14.66 -18.69 -34.25
N ARG A 321 -13.57 -19.12 -33.62
CA ARG A 321 -13.57 -19.89 -32.37
C ARG A 321 -13.46 -18.98 -31.16
N GLU A 322 -13.86 -19.50 -30.00
CA GLU A 322 -13.64 -18.81 -28.73
C GLU A 322 -12.14 -18.59 -28.47
N PRO A 323 -11.75 -17.44 -27.89
CA PRO A 323 -10.38 -17.16 -27.51
C PRO A 323 -9.81 -18.21 -26.55
N LEU A 324 -8.53 -18.51 -26.71
CA LEU A 324 -7.79 -19.41 -25.85
C LEU A 324 -7.60 -18.80 -24.45
N PRO A 325 -7.95 -19.51 -23.36
CA PRO A 325 -7.48 -19.15 -22.03
C PRO A 325 -5.97 -19.36 -21.92
N LEU A 326 -5.34 -18.69 -20.96
CA LEU A 326 -3.96 -19.01 -20.58
C LEU A 326 -3.84 -20.47 -20.10
N PRO A 327 -2.73 -21.16 -20.36
CA PRO A 327 -2.41 -22.44 -19.72
C PRO A 327 -2.48 -22.35 -18.19
N VAL A 328 -2.77 -23.48 -17.52
CA VAL A 328 -2.90 -23.51 -16.05
C VAL A 328 -1.63 -23.02 -15.34
N ASP A 329 -0.46 -23.34 -15.87
CA ASP A 329 0.82 -22.93 -15.31
C ASP A 329 1.18 -21.46 -15.61
N ASP A 330 0.44 -20.77 -16.48
CA ASP A 330 0.64 -19.36 -16.80
C ASP A 330 -0.39 -18.45 -16.10
N ASP A 331 -1.44 -19.03 -15.52
CA ASP A 331 -2.53 -18.33 -14.85
C ASP A 331 -2.84 -18.92 -13.47
N ARG A 332 -1.81 -18.91 -12.63
CA ARG A 332 -1.93 -19.15 -11.19
C ARG A 332 -2.54 -17.92 -10.50
N PRO A 333 -3.63 -18.06 -9.73
CA PRO A 333 -4.32 -16.92 -9.12
C PRO A 333 -3.42 -16.01 -8.27
N ASN A 334 -2.50 -16.62 -7.49
CA ASN A 334 -1.62 -15.92 -6.56
C ASN A 334 -0.71 -14.88 -7.21
N VAL A 335 -0.40 -15.02 -8.51
CA VAL A 335 0.47 -14.08 -9.23
C VAL A 335 -0.30 -13.17 -10.19
N ARG A 336 -1.63 -13.15 -10.19
CA ARG A 336 -2.42 -12.39 -11.18
C ARG A 336 -2.26 -10.87 -11.07
N CYS A 337 -1.68 -10.35 -9.98
CA CYS A 337 -1.46 -8.93 -9.77
C CYS A 337 -0.14 -8.44 -10.39
N PHE A 338 0.69 -9.36 -10.89
CA PHE A 338 1.97 -9.08 -11.55
C PHE A 338 1.86 -9.13 -13.08
N ASP A 339 2.49 -8.16 -13.75
CA ASP A 339 2.72 -8.06 -15.22
C ASP A 339 1.44 -8.25 -16.08
N GLN A 340 0.34 -7.64 -15.63
CA GLN A 340 -1.00 -7.92 -16.13
C GLN A 340 -1.20 -7.59 -17.61
N LYS A 341 -0.60 -6.51 -18.10
CA LYS A 341 -0.68 -6.16 -19.53
C LYS A 341 -0.02 -7.19 -20.42
N ARG A 342 1.17 -7.70 -20.06
CA ARG A 342 1.85 -8.72 -20.87
C ARG A 342 1.15 -10.06 -20.83
N ARG A 343 0.56 -10.41 -19.68
CA ARG A 343 -0.05 -11.71 -19.44
C ARG A 343 -1.49 -11.79 -19.91
N PHE A 344 -2.28 -10.76 -19.62
CA PHE A 344 -3.73 -10.74 -19.83
C PHE A 344 -4.20 -9.67 -20.83
N GLY A 345 -3.36 -8.69 -21.18
CA GLY A 345 -3.72 -7.57 -22.05
C GLY A 345 -4.70 -6.58 -21.38
N ILE A 346 -4.86 -6.66 -20.07
CA ILE A 346 -5.75 -5.84 -19.24
C ILE A 346 -4.95 -5.39 -18.02
N ASP A 347 -5.09 -4.13 -17.63
CA ASP A 347 -4.73 -3.68 -16.28
C ASP A 347 -5.97 -3.79 -15.42
N PHE A 348 -5.95 -4.73 -14.47
CA PHE A 348 -7.02 -4.93 -13.51
C PHE A 348 -6.91 -3.98 -12.33
N LEU A 349 -5.74 -3.39 -12.09
CA LEU A 349 -5.49 -2.54 -10.93
C LEU A 349 -5.79 -1.08 -11.23
N TYR A 350 -6.11 -0.29 -10.20
CA TYR A 350 -6.14 1.16 -10.35
C TYR A 350 -4.76 1.69 -10.74
N PRO A 351 -4.69 2.76 -11.56
CA PRO A 351 -3.43 3.41 -11.84
C PRO A 351 -2.89 4.12 -10.58
N THR A 352 -1.57 4.22 -10.44
CA THR A 352 -0.96 4.74 -9.20
C THR A 352 -1.17 6.24 -9.01
N ASP A 353 -1.42 6.98 -10.09
CA ASP A 353 -1.73 8.42 -10.08
C ASP A 353 -3.01 8.73 -9.29
N ARG A 354 -3.99 7.82 -9.25
CA ARG A 354 -5.19 7.90 -8.40
C ARG A 354 -4.83 8.16 -6.94
N TYR A 355 -3.85 7.41 -6.43
CA TYR A 355 -3.42 7.48 -5.04
C TYR A 355 -2.64 8.76 -4.76
N VAL A 356 -1.82 9.21 -5.73
CA VAL A 356 -1.10 10.49 -5.63
C VAL A 356 -2.09 11.66 -5.62
N GLN A 357 -3.07 11.66 -6.54
CA GLN A 357 -4.12 12.68 -6.60
C GLN A 357 -4.93 12.73 -5.29
N ALA A 358 -5.27 11.58 -4.72
CA ALA A 358 -5.95 11.52 -3.42
C ALA A 358 -5.16 12.20 -2.29
N LEU A 359 -3.83 12.12 -2.30
CA LEU A 359 -3.01 12.69 -1.23
C LEU A 359 -2.52 14.12 -1.51
N THR A 360 -2.82 14.68 -2.68
CA THR A 360 -2.26 15.99 -3.11
C THR A 360 -3.29 16.98 -3.65
N SER A 361 -4.43 16.49 -4.16
CA SER A 361 -5.43 17.31 -4.85
C SER A 361 -6.67 17.54 -3.98
N SER A 362 -7.14 18.79 -3.88
CA SER A 362 -8.34 19.15 -3.10
C SER A 362 -9.65 18.61 -3.67
N ALA A 363 -9.62 18.05 -4.88
CA ALA A 363 -10.76 17.40 -5.52
C ALA A 363 -10.30 16.14 -6.25
N ILE A 364 -11.18 15.14 -6.30
CA ILE A 364 -10.95 13.82 -6.91
C ILE A 364 -12.20 13.36 -7.66
N THR A 365 -12.05 12.36 -8.50
CA THR A 365 -13.17 11.81 -9.28
C THR A 365 -13.97 10.78 -8.46
N ASN A 366 -15.30 10.96 -8.36
CA ASN A 366 -16.19 9.96 -7.78
C ASN A 366 -16.43 8.78 -8.76
N ARG A 367 -17.18 7.77 -8.34
CA ARG A 367 -17.44 6.58 -9.18
C ARG A 367 -18.24 6.86 -10.47
N GLN A 368 -18.93 8.00 -10.56
CA GLN A 368 -19.67 8.45 -11.75
C GLN A 368 -18.78 9.20 -12.75
N GLY A 369 -17.55 9.55 -12.37
CA GLY A 369 -16.65 10.34 -13.20
C GLY A 369 -16.68 11.85 -12.92
N ASP A 370 -17.47 12.29 -11.95
CA ASP A 370 -17.59 13.70 -11.59
C ASP A 370 -16.46 14.12 -10.63
N LEU A 371 -15.93 15.33 -10.82
CA LEU A 371 -14.95 15.93 -9.91
C LEU A 371 -15.67 16.45 -8.66
N VAL A 372 -15.34 15.88 -7.49
CA VAL A 372 -15.94 16.21 -6.19
C VAL A 372 -14.86 16.60 -5.17
N PRO A 373 -15.21 17.32 -4.09
CA PRO A 373 -14.27 17.63 -3.02
C PRO A 373 -13.61 16.36 -2.45
N ASN A 374 -12.30 16.42 -2.26
CA ASN A 374 -11.55 15.34 -1.65
C ASN A 374 -11.77 15.36 -0.13
N PRO A 375 -12.24 14.25 0.50
CA PRO A 375 -12.45 14.17 1.93
C PRO A 375 -11.21 14.51 2.79
N ILE A 376 -10.00 14.24 2.31
CA ILE A 376 -8.75 14.58 3.01
C ILE A 376 -8.56 16.10 3.12
N PHE A 377 -9.10 16.85 2.16
CA PHE A 377 -8.98 18.31 2.06
C PHE A 377 -10.36 18.98 2.14
N SER A 378 -11.22 18.46 3.01
CA SER A 378 -12.55 18.99 3.26
C SER A 378 -12.81 19.08 4.77
N ASP A 379 -13.69 20.00 5.15
CA ASP A 379 -14.30 19.99 6.47
C ASP A 379 -15.38 18.90 6.51
N LEU A 380 -15.07 17.79 7.19
CA LEU A 380 -15.97 16.64 7.33
C LEU A 380 -16.99 16.82 8.47
N ASN A 381 -16.83 17.83 9.32
CA ASN A 381 -17.73 18.12 10.43
C ASN A 381 -18.13 19.60 10.47
N PRO A 382 -18.98 20.05 9.52
CA PRO A 382 -19.37 21.46 9.41
C PRO A 382 -20.21 21.98 10.59
N ASN A 383 -20.52 21.13 11.57
CA ASN A 383 -21.28 21.50 12.76
C ASN A 383 -20.38 21.95 13.93
N ASP A 384 -19.06 21.76 13.82
CA ASP A 384 -18.12 22.26 14.82
C ASP A 384 -17.59 23.66 14.46
N ALA A 385 -16.69 24.19 15.30
CA ALA A 385 -16.12 25.52 15.08
C ALA A 385 -14.92 25.52 14.12
N ASN A 386 -14.44 24.34 13.70
CA ASN A 386 -13.23 24.15 12.91
C ASN A 386 -13.54 24.06 11.42
N ALA A 387 -13.78 25.22 10.80
CA ALA A 387 -13.97 25.31 9.34
C ALA A 387 -12.65 25.32 8.53
N THR A 388 -11.55 24.80 9.09
CA THR A 388 -10.27 24.73 8.37
C THR A 388 -10.30 23.63 7.32
N VAL A 389 -9.31 23.67 6.42
CA VAL A 389 -9.05 22.60 5.44
C VAL A 389 -7.58 22.28 5.50
N ARG A 390 -7.25 20.98 5.47
CA ARG A 390 -5.87 20.50 5.53
C ARG A 390 -5.06 21.03 4.35
N ASP A 391 -3.87 21.54 4.63
CA ASP A 391 -2.89 21.87 3.60
C ASP A 391 -2.32 20.56 3.00
N PRO A 392 -2.27 20.40 1.66
CA PRO A 392 -1.65 19.22 1.03
C PRO A 392 -0.24 18.91 1.53
N GLY A 393 0.55 19.92 1.90
CA GLY A 393 1.89 19.78 2.47
C GLY A 393 1.94 19.19 3.89
N LEU A 394 0.79 18.91 4.50
CA LEU A 394 0.64 18.23 5.80
C LEU A 394 0.26 16.75 5.67
N VAL A 395 0.31 16.17 4.47
CA VAL A 395 0.08 14.74 4.23
C VAL A 395 1.43 14.03 4.05
N ILE A 396 1.73 12.99 4.81
CA ILE A 396 2.98 12.22 4.68
C ILE A 396 2.63 10.76 4.42
N LEU A 397 3.28 10.16 3.42
CA LEU A 397 3.12 8.75 3.09
C LEU A 397 4.43 8.00 3.31
N GLY A 398 4.42 7.07 4.24
CA GLY A 398 5.50 6.13 4.50
C GLY A 398 5.13 4.72 4.07
N GLY A 399 6.13 3.91 3.72
CA GLY A 399 5.93 2.48 3.53
C GLY A 399 7.13 1.67 3.99
N ILE A 400 6.87 0.70 4.85
CA ILE A 400 7.76 -0.42 5.17
C ILE A 400 7.34 -1.56 4.24
N VAL A 401 7.97 -1.61 3.08
CA VAL A 401 7.57 -2.46 1.96
C VAL A 401 8.70 -3.40 1.54
N GLY A 402 8.40 -4.36 0.67
CA GLY A 402 9.41 -5.26 0.14
C GLY A 402 10.43 -4.57 -0.77
N VAL A 403 11.58 -4.24 -0.19
CA VAL A 403 12.77 -3.69 -0.84
C VAL A 403 13.99 -4.02 0.03
N PRO A 404 15.14 -4.43 -0.52
CA PRO A 404 16.34 -4.61 0.28
C PRO A 404 16.73 -3.31 0.99
N TRP A 405 16.95 -3.36 2.31
CA TRP A 405 17.35 -2.18 3.07
C TRP A 405 18.63 -1.55 2.54
N GLN A 406 19.53 -2.33 1.94
CA GLN A 406 20.79 -1.89 1.36
C GLN A 406 20.59 -0.87 0.23
N GLU A 407 19.50 -1.00 -0.54
CA GLU A 407 19.17 -0.07 -1.63
C GLU A 407 18.73 1.30 -1.08
N LEU A 408 18.09 1.29 0.10
CA LEU A 408 17.58 2.48 0.78
C LEU A 408 18.59 3.13 1.73
N ALA A 409 19.56 2.40 2.27
CA ALA A 409 20.49 2.90 3.28
C ALA A 409 21.43 3.97 2.74
N ARG A 410 21.81 4.95 3.57
CA ARG A 410 22.85 5.92 3.21
C ARG A 410 24.21 5.23 3.00
N ASP A 411 24.49 4.22 3.84
CA ASP A 411 25.57 3.26 3.64
C ASP A 411 24.98 1.84 3.45
N PRO A 412 25.13 1.23 2.26
CA PRO A 412 24.59 -0.10 1.99
C PRO A 412 25.26 -1.23 2.81
N ALA A 413 26.36 -0.95 3.52
CA ALA A 413 27.02 -1.88 4.43
C ALA A 413 26.69 -1.62 5.91
N ASP A 414 26.07 -0.49 6.24
CA ASP A 414 25.81 -0.06 7.62
C ASP A 414 24.49 0.71 7.73
N LEU A 415 23.43 0.01 8.14
CA LEU A 415 22.11 0.61 8.31
C LEU A 415 22.03 1.60 9.51
N THR A 416 23.03 1.61 10.41
CA THR A 416 23.04 2.57 11.53
C THR A 416 23.20 4.02 11.05
N GLN A 417 23.65 4.24 9.81
CA GLN A 417 23.67 5.55 9.15
C GLN A 417 22.27 6.04 8.69
N GLY A 418 21.24 5.19 8.83
CA GLY A 418 19.86 5.47 8.47
C GLY A 418 19.56 5.34 6.98
N PHE A 419 18.28 5.53 6.63
CA PHE A 419 17.83 5.55 5.25
C PHE A 419 18.07 6.89 4.56
N LYS A 420 18.27 6.85 3.25
CA LYS A 420 18.29 8.02 2.38
C LYS A 420 16.95 8.76 2.48
N SER A 421 17.00 10.08 2.59
CA SER A 421 15.87 10.99 2.40
C SER A 421 15.35 10.97 0.95
N PRO A 422 14.14 11.50 0.67
CA PRO A 422 13.63 11.66 -0.69
C PRO A 422 14.59 12.38 -1.65
N GLN A 423 15.27 13.42 -1.16
CA GLN A 423 16.30 14.13 -1.92
C GLN A 423 17.48 13.22 -2.25
N GLU A 424 17.98 12.48 -1.26
CA GLU A 424 19.11 11.57 -1.43
C GLU A 424 18.75 10.40 -2.38
N LEU A 425 17.54 9.84 -2.27
CA LEU A 425 17.03 8.79 -3.17
C LEU A 425 16.96 9.27 -4.62
N THR A 426 16.50 10.51 -4.83
CA THR A 426 16.44 11.14 -6.15
C THR A 426 17.82 11.44 -6.70
N ALA A 427 18.68 12.10 -5.91
CA ALA A 427 20.01 12.50 -6.31
C ALA A 427 20.95 11.32 -6.61
N SER A 428 20.77 10.20 -5.92
CA SER A 428 21.56 8.97 -6.14
C SER A 428 21.03 8.08 -7.26
N GLY A 429 19.86 8.37 -7.83
CA GLY A 429 19.22 7.53 -8.84
C GLY A 429 18.65 6.23 -8.30
N THR A 430 18.49 6.09 -6.97
CA THR A 430 17.94 4.88 -6.33
C THR A 430 16.57 4.52 -6.88
N TRP A 431 15.71 5.50 -7.21
CA TRP A 431 14.38 5.22 -7.75
C TRP A 431 14.41 4.42 -9.06
N SER A 432 15.35 4.70 -9.97
CA SER A 432 15.51 3.89 -11.19
C SER A 432 15.95 2.45 -10.87
N ALA A 433 16.69 2.26 -9.78
CA ALA A 433 17.13 0.95 -9.33
C ALA A 433 16.00 0.13 -8.70
N ILE A 434 15.14 0.75 -7.88
CA ILE A 434 14.13 0.04 -7.09
C ILE A 434 12.70 0.10 -7.64
N VAL A 435 12.36 1.10 -8.47
CA VAL A 435 11.03 1.25 -9.11
C VAL A 435 11.12 1.10 -10.63
N GLY A 436 12.20 1.60 -11.25
CA GLY A 436 12.30 1.69 -12.71
C GLY A 436 11.47 2.86 -13.25
N ASP A 437 10.74 2.64 -14.35
CA ASP A 437 9.76 3.59 -14.90
C ASP A 437 8.50 2.81 -15.33
N PRO A 438 7.54 2.62 -14.39
CA PRO A 438 6.32 1.86 -14.65
C PRO A 438 5.45 2.45 -15.76
N GLN A 439 5.44 3.77 -15.94
CA GLN A 439 4.62 4.43 -16.97
C GLN A 439 5.08 4.06 -18.38
N ASN A 440 6.39 3.88 -18.55
CA ASN A 440 6.99 3.44 -19.81
C ASN A 440 7.35 1.94 -19.81
N HIS A 441 6.84 1.17 -18.86
CA HIS A 441 7.09 -0.27 -18.70
C HIS A 441 8.58 -0.65 -18.64
N VAL A 442 9.42 0.22 -18.06
CA VAL A 442 10.82 -0.05 -17.81
C VAL A 442 10.96 -0.68 -16.44
N ALA A 443 11.46 -1.92 -16.40
CA ALA A 443 11.72 -2.62 -15.16
C ALA A 443 12.82 -1.94 -14.33
N PRO A 444 12.79 -2.10 -12.99
CA PRO A 444 13.87 -1.66 -12.11
C PRO A 444 15.23 -2.21 -12.54
N SER A 445 16.31 -1.43 -12.39
CA SER A 445 17.64 -1.94 -12.75
C SER A 445 18.20 -2.93 -11.73
N SER A 446 17.80 -2.83 -10.45
CA SER A 446 18.17 -3.81 -9.43
C SER A 446 17.50 -5.16 -9.72
N PRO A 447 18.26 -6.27 -9.80
CA PRO A 447 17.67 -7.58 -10.08
C PRO A 447 16.74 -8.03 -8.95
N TYR A 448 16.99 -7.61 -7.69
CA TYR A 448 16.15 -7.95 -6.54
C TYR A 448 14.74 -7.35 -6.61
N MET A 449 14.61 -6.20 -7.29
CA MET A 449 13.34 -5.48 -7.39
C MET A 449 12.54 -5.85 -8.65
N LYS A 450 13.07 -6.68 -9.54
CA LYS A 450 12.30 -7.23 -10.66
C LYS A 450 11.36 -8.31 -10.15
N GLU A 451 10.06 -8.06 -10.22
CA GLU A 451 9.05 -9.11 -10.04
C GLU A 451 9.28 -10.21 -11.09
N SER A 452 9.31 -11.47 -10.66
CA SER A 452 9.52 -12.59 -11.56
C SER A 452 9.02 -13.89 -10.93
N ILE A 453 8.45 -14.76 -11.75
CA ILE A 453 8.07 -16.13 -11.39
C ILE A 453 9.17 -17.15 -11.77
N VAL A 454 10.28 -16.70 -12.33
CA VAL A 454 11.43 -17.54 -12.68
C VAL A 454 12.72 -16.95 -12.10
N PRO A 455 13.77 -17.76 -11.89
CA PRO A 455 15.04 -17.27 -11.39
C PRO A 455 15.62 -16.13 -12.22
N ARG A 456 16.01 -15.04 -11.55
CA ARG A 456 16.58 -13.85 -12.18
C ARG A 456 18.08 -13.99 -12.37
N ALA A 457 18.57 -13.50 -13.50
CA ALA A 457 20.00 -13.48 -13.80
C ALA A 457 20.75 -12.49 -12.89
N GLY A 458 21.99 -12.84 -12.51
CA GLY A 458 22.86 -11.96 -11.73
C GLY A 458 22.69 -12.04 -10.21
N ILE A 459 21.86 -12.96 -9.70
CA ILE A 459 21.70 -13.23 -8.27
C ILE A 459 22.62 -14.38 -7.83
N THR A 460 23.52 -14.10 -6.91
CA THR A 460 24.46 -15.10 -6.37
C THR A 460 23.77 -16.02 -5.36
N GLN A 461 24.06 -17.31 -5.43
CA GLN A 461 23.57 -18.29 -4.45
C GLN A 461 24.16 -18.01 -3.05
N GLY A 462 23.33 -18.00 -2.01
CA GLY A 462 23.68 -17.81 -0.61
C GLY A 462 23.88 -16.35 -0.21
N ASN A 463 23.41 -15.40 -1.01
CA ASN A 463 23.62 -13.98 -0.76
C ASN A 463 22.78 -13.49 0.45
N PRO A 464 23.22 -12.45 1.17
CA PRO A 464 22.54 -11.99 2.37
C PRO A 464 21.24 -11.21 2.10
N ILE A 465 20.92 -10.86 0.84
CA ILE A 465 19.74 -10.05 0.51
C ILE A 465 18.51 -10.94 0.38
N ASN A 466 18.50 -11.90 -0.55
CA ASN A 466 17.36 -12.80 -0.77
C ASN A 466 17.71 -14.28 -0.61
N GLY A 467 18.93 -14.60 -0.16
CA GLY A 467 19.40 -15.97 -0.04
C GLY A 467 19.73 -16.55 -1.41
N ASN A 468 18.71 -16.97 -2.16
CA ASN A 468 18.82 -17.64 -3.46
C ASN A 468 17.57 -17.34 -4.29
N GLU A 469 17.70 -17.44 -5.61
CA GLU A 469 16.53 -17.69 -6.44
C GLU A 469 16.02 -19.12 -6.22
N TRP A 470 14.70 -19.29 -6.24
CA TRP A 470 14.04 -20.56 -5.88
C TRP A 470 13.02 -20.99 -6.93
N ALA A 471 12.60 -22.26 -6.91
CA ALA A 471 11.59 -22.76 -7.84
C ALA A 471 10.19 -22.39 -7.34
N THR A 472 9.61 -21.32 -7.92
CA THR A 472 8.29 -20.80 -7.50
C THR A 472 7.11 -21.58 -8.07
N ASN A 473 7.35 -22.52 -8.99
CA ASN A 473 6.34 -23.30 -9.68
C ASN A 473 5.29 -22.44 -10.42
N ASN A 474 5.70 -21.24 -10.87
CA ASN A 474 4.85 -20.22 -11.49
C ASN A 474 3.69 -19.70 -10.62
N ASP A 475 3.65 -20.10 -9.34
CA ASP A 475 2.57 -19.79 -8.39
C ASP A 475 2.99 -18.71 -7.39
N ASP A 476 4.23 -18.22 -7.49
CA ASP A 476 4.78 -17.26 -6.55
C ASP A 476 5.88 -16.41 -7.22
N LEU A 477 6.25 -15.29 -6.59
CA LEU A 477 7.32 -14.41 -7.03
C LEU A 477 8.67 -14.75 -6.38
N GLN A 478 9.76 -14.35 -7.02
CA GLN A 478 11.08 -14.34 -6.41
C GLN A 478 11.14 -13.27 -5.31
N PHE A 479 11.83 -13.57 -4.20
CA PHE A 479 11.93 -12.64 -3.08
C PHE A 479 12.80 -11.43 -3.42
N ALA A 480 12.35 -10.25 -3.00
CA ALA A 480 13.17 -9.04 -3.00
C ALA A 480 14.23 -9.13 -1.90
N CYS A 481 13.80 -9.52 -0.70
CA CYS A 481 14.68 -9.68 0.45
C CYS A 481 14.16 -10.73 1.44
N ILE A 482 15.04 -11.16 2.34
CA ILE A 482 14.74 -12.07 3.46
C ILE A 482 15.39 -11.54 4.74
N PHE A 483 14.93 -12.01 5.90
CA PHE A 483 15.56 -11.73 7.19
C PHE A 483 15.39 -12.90 8.16
N THR A 484 16.31 -13.06 9.11
CA THR A 484 16.26 -14.12 10.12
C THR A 484 15.15 -13.86 11.14
N LEU A 485 14.35 -14.89 11.42
CA LEU A 485 13.34 -14.84 12.47
C LEU A 485 14.01 -14.92 13.85
N PRO A 486 13.55 -14.13 14.85
CA PRO A 486 14.05 -14.25 16.22
C PRO A 486 13.82 -15.64 16.80
N GLU A 487 12.66 -16.21 16.49
CA GLU A 487 12.25 -17.54 16.91
C GLU A 487 11.90 -18.37 15.66
N PRO A 488 12.62 -19.47 15.38
CA PRO A 488 12.29 -20.35 14.28
C PRO A 488 10.90 -20.99 14.43
N VAL A 489 10.19 -21.15 13.32
CA VAL A 489 8.83 -21.70 13.29
C VAL A 489 8.87 -23.12 12.72
N LEU A 490 8.40 -24.10 13.49
CA LEU A 490 8.25 -25.47 13.00
C LEU A 490 7.13 -25.52 11.96
N CYS A 491 7.40 -26.17 10.83
CA CYS A 491 6.50 -26.20 9.67
C CYS A 491 6.03 -27.61 9.33
N PRO A 492 5.07 -28.15 10.09
CA PRO A 492 4.42 -29.39 9.69
C PRO A 492 3.68 -29.20 8.35
N PRO A 493 3.45 -30.29 7.58
CA PRO A 493 2.68 -30.21 6.34
C PRO A 493 1.32 -29.55 6.56
N GLY A 494 1.03 -28.51 5.77
CA GLY A 494 -0.23 -27.76 5.83
C GLY A 494 -0.31 -26.70 6.93
N ALA A 495 0.78 -26.38 7.64
CA ALA A 495 0.83 -25.24 8.54
C ALA A 495 0.54 -23.92 7.79
N GLN A 496 -0.47 -23.18 8.24
CA GLN A 496 -0.80 -21.87 7.69
C GLN A 496 0.28 -20.85 8.05
N GLY A 497 0.63 -19.99 7.10
CA GLY A 497 1.66 -18.96 7.29
C GLY A 497 3.10 -19.46 7.25
N CYS A 498 3.34 -20.74 6.95
CA CYS A 498 4.69 -21.25 6.71
C CYS A 498 4.99 -21.51 5.22
N ASP A 499 6.14 -21.04 4.75
CA ASP A 499 6.57 -21.11 3.35
C ASP A 499 7.44 -22.35 3.02
N CYS A 500 7.89 -23.13 4.01
CA CYS A 500 8.86 -24.22 3.77
C CYS A 500 8.40 -25.32 2.81
N ASN A 501 7.09 -25.52 2.70
CA ASN A 501 6.53 -26.55 1.82
C ASN A 501 6.32 -26.07 0.37
N LYS A 502 6.60 -24.80 0.06
CA LYS A 502 6.44 -24.25 -1.30
C LYS A 502 7.47 -24.79 -2.29
N SER A 503 8.70 -25.06 -1.83
CA SER A 503 9.77 -25.59 -2.69
C SER A 503 10.93 -26.19 -1.90
N GLU A 504 11.61 -27.18 -2.46
CA GLU A 504 12.77 -27.82 -1.81
C GLU A 504 13.99 -26.89 -1.69
N ASN A 505 14.15 -25.94 -2.62
CA ASN A 505 15.29 -25.02 -2.64
C ASN A 505 14.96 -23.62 -2.12
N ILE A 506 13.83 -23.45 -1.42
CA ILE A 506 13.43 -22.17 -0.84
C ILE A 506 14.45 -21.71 0.21
N PRO A 507 14.95 -20.46 0.18
CA PRO A 507 16.02 -19.99 1.06
C PRO A 507 15.58 -19.62 2.48
N LEU A 508 14.39 -20.07 2.91
CA LEU A 508 13.77 -19.65 4.18
C LEU A 508 13.87 -20.68 5.30
N CYS A 509 14.27 -21.91 4.96
CA CYS A 509 14.03 -23.06 5.81
C CYS A 509 15.25 -23.94 5.98
N GLU A 510 15.32 -24.55 7.15
CA GLU A 510 16.27 -25.59 7.49
C GLU A 510 15.53 -26.92 7.61
N ARG A 511 16.20 -27.99 7.21
CA ARG A 511 15.68 -29.36 7.26
C ARG A 511 16.47 -30.14 8.30
N ASP A 512 15.78 -30.69 9.29
CA ASP A 512 16.40 -31.59 10.25
C ASP A 512 16.87 -32.87 9.52
N PRO A 513 18.16 -33.24 9.59
CA PRO A 513 18.69 -34.39 8.85
C PRO A 513 18.24 -35.76 9.41
N ILE A 514 17.67 -35.80 10.61
CA ILE A 514 17.21 -37.02 11.30
C ILE A 514 15.70 -37.16 11.17
N THR A 515 14.94 -36.13 11.55
CA THR A 515 13.46 -36.16 11.56
C THR A 515 12.85 -35.79 10.21
N ASN A 516 13.64 -35.16 9.33
CA ASN A 516 13.20 -34.59 8.05
C ASN A 516 12.14 -33.47 8.21
N GLU A 517 11.98 -32.94 9.42
CA GLU A 517 11.10 -31.81 9.70
C GLU A 517 11.69 -30.52 9.11
N LEU A 518 10.78 -29.64 8.66
CA LEU A 518 11.13 -28.33 8.14
C LEU A 518 10.88 -27.29 9.21
N THR A 519 11.85 -26.40 9.40
CA THR A 519 11.75 -25.25 10.29
C THR A 519 12.01 -24.00 9.46
N GLN A 520 11.09 -23.05 9.49
CA GLN A 520 11.28 -21.73 8.90
C GLN A 520 12.16 -20.91 9.84
N THR A 521 13.34 -20.54 9.35
CA THR A 521 14.31 -19.73 10.10
C THR A 521 14.38 -18.30 9.59
N LYS A 522 13.74 -18.03 8.44
CA LYS A 522 13.71 -16.69 7.81
C LYS A 522 12.32 -16.34 7.29
N ALA A 523 12.02 -15.05 7.33
CA ALA A 523 10.88 -14.45 6.64
C ALA A 523 11.32 -13.77 5.35
N LYS A 524 10.36 -13.42 4.49
CA LYS A 524 10.56 -12.87 3.14
C LYS A 524 9.80 -11.57 2.92
N ALA A 525 10.08 -10.94 1.79
CA ALA A 525 9.19 -10.00 1.11
C ALA A 525 9.37 -10.06 -0.40
N TYR A 526 8.30 -9.77 -1.14
CA TYR A 526 8.30 -9.61 -2.59
C TYR A 526 8.51 -8.14 -3.00
N PRO A 527 8.88 -7.85 -4.26
CA PRO A 527 9.08 -6.46 -4.68
C PRO A 527 7.83 -5.58 -4.55
N GLY A 528 7.86 -4.58 -3.67
CA GLY A 528 6.76 -3.62 -3.43
C GLY A 528 6.71 -2.46 -4.42
N LEU A 529 6.80 -2.73 -5.73
CA LEU A 529 7.05 -1.72 -6.77
C LEU A 529 5.98 -0.63 -6.85
N ARG A 530 4.70 -1.01 -6.76
CA ARG A 530 3.59 -0.07 -6.89
C ARG A 530 3.49 0.86 -5.69
N GLN A 531 3.69 0.32 -4.48
CA GLN A 531 3.76 1.09 -3.24
C GLN A 531 4.93 2.09 -3.28
N LEU A 532 6.12 1.63 -3.69
CA LEU A 532 7.29 2.50 -3.88
C LEU A 532 7.07 3.57 -4.96
N SER A 533 6.35 3.27 -6.03
CA SER A 533 6.02 4.24 -7.09
C SER A 533 5.11 5.36 -6.57
N VAL A 534 4.13 5.07 -5.70
CA VAL A 534 3.31 6.12 -5.05
C VAL A 534 4.18 6.94 -4.09
N ILE A 535 5.02 6.29 -3.27
CA ILE A 535 5.95 6.96 -2.35
C ILE A 535 6.91 7.90 -3.11
N GLN A 536 7.47 7.44 -4.25
CA GLN A 536 8.32 8.26 -5.11
C GLN A 536 7.58 9.50 -5.63
N GLN A 537 6.35 9.32 -6.10
CA GLN A 537 5.53 10.40 -6.67
C GLN A 537 5.06 11.42 -5.63
N MET A 538 5.01 11.05 -4.35
CA MET A 538 4.82 12.00 -3.24
C MET A 538 6.02 12.94 -3.03
N GLY A 539 7.16 12.69 -3.69
CA GLY A 539 8.34 13.53 -3.62
C GLY A 539 8.81 13.73 -2.18
N GLU A 540 8.85 14.99 -1.75
CA GLU A 540 9.27 15.37 -0.39
C GLU A 540 8.36 14.83 0.72
N GLN A 541 7.17 14.34 0.41
CA GLN A 541 6.22 13.81 1.39
C GLN A 541 6.23 12.28 1.48
N GLY A 542 7.03 11.61 0.64
CA GLY A 542 7.21 10.17 0.63
C GLY A 542 8.34 9.70 1.54
N VAL A 543 8.17 8.57 2.24
CA VAL A 543 9.23 7.91 3.02
C VAL A 543 9.27 6.43 2.67
N ALA A 544 10.41 5.96 2.16
CA ALA A 544 10.63 4.55 1.85
C ALA A 544 11.40 3.85 2.97
N GLY A 545 10.89 2.69 3.41
CA GLY A 545 11.52 1.79 4.37
C GLY A 545 11.46 0.35 3.89
N SER A 546 12.39 -0.46 4.39
CA SER A 546 12.47 -1.90 4.09
C SER A 546 11.71 -2.71 5.14
N ILE A 547 10.89 -3.65 4.69
CA ILE A 547 10.24 -4.65 5.55
C ILE A 547 11.17 -5.78 6.00
N CYS A 548 12.33 -5.92 5.36
CA CYS A 548 13.39 -6.81 5.82
C CYS A 548 14.34 -6.02 6.74
N PRO A 549 14.26 -6.16 8.07
CA PRO A 549 15.16 -5.49 8.99
C PRO A 549 16.60 -6.00 8.81
N ALA A 550 17.58 -5.17 9.18
CA ALA A 550 18.98 -5.57 9.15
C ALA A 550 19.30 -6.63 10.21
N GLN A 551 18.69 -6.51 11.41
CA GLN A 551 18.89 -7.42 12.52
C GLN A 551 17.72 -7.37 13.52
N LEU A 552 17.55 -8.45 14.28
CA LEU A 552 16.58 -8.61 15.36
C LEU A 552 17.21 -9.16 16.65
N ASP A 553 18.54 -9.12 16.76
CA ASP A 553 19.29 -9.77 17.84
C ASP A 553 19.74 -8.76 18.92
N ASN A 554 19.96 -7.50 18.54
CA ASN A 554 20.38 -6.43 19.44
C ASN A 554 19.28 -5.37 19.59
N PRO A 555 18.37 -5.50 20.58
CA PRO A 555 17.26 -4.56 20.80
C PRO A 555 17.69 -3.17 21.26
N THR A 556 19.00 -2.92 21.45
CA THR A 556 19.52 -1.60 21.84
C THR A 556 20.17 -0.84 20.67
N ALA A 557 20.36 -1.47 19.52
CA ALA A 557 20.95 -0.82 18.36
C ALA A 557 19.93 -0.01 17.54
N ASP A 558 20.42 1.02 16.85
CA ASP A 558 19.62 1.93 16.02
C ASP A 558 19.05 1.25 14.77
N ASP A 559 19.64 0.12 14.35
CA ASP A 559 19.24 -0.68 13.19
C ASP A 559 18.34 -1.89 13.55
N PHE A 560 17.87 -1.96 14.80
CA PHE A 560 16.99 -3.03 15.27
C PHE A 560 15.60 -2.94 14.65
N GLY A 561 15.14 -4.04 14.04
CA GLY A 561 13.79 -4.12 13.49
C GLY A 561 13.47 -2.98 12.52
N TYR A 562 12.35 -2.30 12.72
CA TYR A 562 11.91 -1.18 11.88
C TYR A 562 12.30 0.21 12.42
N ARG A 563 13.21 0.31 13.40
CA ARG A 563 13.68 1.60 13.91
C ARG A 563 14.19 2.56 12.83
N PRO A 564 15.01 2.12 11.84
CA PRO A 564 15.44 3.03 10.78
C PRO A 564 14.29 3.61 9.95
N ALA A 565 13.24 2.81 9.69
CA ALA A 565 12.06 3.27 8.95
C ALA A 565 11.22 4.23 9.77
N ILE A 566 10.96 3.91 11.05
CA ILE A 566 10.23 4.78 11.98
C ILE A 566 10.96 6.10 12.18
N ARG A 567 12.28 6.07 12.34
CA ARG A 567 13.10 7.27 12.44
C ARG A 567 13.00 8.13 11.17
N ALA A 568 13.15 7.55 9.98
CA ALA A 568 12.99 8.30 8.73
C ALA A 568 11.60 8.92 8.58
N PHE A 569 10.56 8.21 9.04
CA PHE A 569 9.18 8.71 9.05
C PHE A 569 8.99 9.89 10.01
N VAL A 570 9.52 9.79 11.24
CA VAL A 570 9.52 10.89 12.22
C VAL A 570 10.37 12.06 11.74
N GLU A 571 11.53 11.81 11.12
CA GLU A 571 12.35 12.85 10.48
C GLU A 571 11.58 13.65 9.46
N ARG A 572 10.70 12.98 8.69
CA ARG A 572 9.84 13.68 7.74
C ARG A 572 8.74 14.49 8.42
N MET A 573 8.04 13.91 9.40
CA MET A 573 7.00 14.61 10.18
C MET A 573 7.56 15.86 10.88
N ALA A 574 8.75 15.76 11.47
CA ALA A 574 9.41 16.86 12.18
C ALA A 574 9.61 18.13 11.35
N THR A 575 9.70 18.02 10.01
CA THR A 575 9.81 19.19 9.13
C THR A 575 8.56 20.09 9.14
N ARG A 576 7.42 19.55 9.61
CA ARG A 576 6.10 20.19 9.63
C ARG A 576 5.49 20.27 11.04
N LEU A 577 6.23 19.91 12.08
CA LEU A 577 5.84 20.02 13.50
C LEU A 577 6.47 21.24 14.21
#